data_AF-H0SBM8-F1
#
_entry.id   AF-H0SBM8-F1
#
_cell.length_a   1.000
_cell.length_b   1.000
_cell.length_c   1.000
_cell.angle_alpha   90.00
_cell.angle_beta   90.00
_cell.angle_gamma   90.00
#
_symmetry.space_group_name_H-M   'P 1'
#
loop_
_entity.id
_entity.type
_entity.pdbx_description
1 polymer ?
#
loop_
_entity_poly.entity_id
_entity_poly.type
_entity_poly.pdbx_seq_one_letter_code
_entity_poly.pdbx_strand_id
1 'polypeptide(L)'
;MTETEKAEQVVAALRSAQAAAPDAALQILNGLMGLVRSPSAEQPFETEEARSSAFMSICEVGKALHRGQPTEALWPAAVSASERWLALAK
;
A
#
# COMPACT_ATOMS: atom_id res chain seq x y z
N MET A 1 -0.44 -13.79 -9.52
CA MET A 1 -1.26 -13.42 -8.37
C MET A 1 -2.55 -12.78 -8.85
N THR A 2 -3.67 -13.14 -8.23
CA THR A 2 -4.95 -12.46 -8.40
C THR A 2 -4.87 -11.05 -7.82
N GLU A 3 -5.85 -10.22 -8.14
CA GLU A 3 -5.91 -8.87 -7.57
C GLU A 3 -6.14 -8.91 -6.05
N THR A 4 -6.96 -9.85 -5.56
CA THR A 4 -7.18 -10.10 -4.13
C THR A 4 -5.89 -10.45 -3.41
N GLU A 5 -5.10 -11.39 -3.94
CA GLU A 5 -3.83 -11.83 -3.34
C GLU A 5 -2.84 -10.66 -3.22
N LYS A 6 -2.79 -9.77 -4.22
CA LYS A 6 -1.94 -8.58 -4.17
C LYS A 6 -2.40 -7.63 -3.07
N ALA A 7 -3.70 -7.35 -2.99
CA ALA A 7 -4.27 -6.46 -1.99
C ALA A 7 -4.06 -6.99 -0.56
N GLU A 8 -4.24 -8.28 -0.34
CA GLU A 8 -3.97 -8.94 0.95
C GLU A 8 -2.49 -8.79 1.35
N GLN A 9 -1.57 -9.07 0.41
CA GLN A 9 -0.15 -8.93 0.68
C GLN A 9 0.25 -7.49 1.01
N VAL A 10 -0.34 -6.51 0.31
CA VAL A 10 -0.09 -5.08 0.58
C VAL A 10 -0.61 -4.67 1.96
N VAL A 11 -1.82 -5.08 2.36
CA VAL A 11 -2.35 -4.79 3.70
C VAL A 11 -1.48 -5.42 4.79
N ALA A 12 -1.09 -6.68 4.63
CA ALA A 12 -0.24 -7.38 5.59
C ALA A 12 1.13 -6.70 5.73
N ALA A 13 1.76 -6.34 4.60
CA ALA A 13 3.06 -5.68 4.60
C ALA A 13 3.01 -4.27 5.19
N LEU A 14 1.94 -3.51 4.95
CA LEU A 14 1.75 -2.18 5.56
C LEU A 14 1.68 -2.26 7.09
N ARG A 15 0.91 -3.22 7.62
CA ARG A 15 0.81 -3.45 9.07
C ARG A 15 2.15 -3.86 9.68
N SER A 16 2.92 -4.69 8.97
CA SER A 16 4.28 -5.06 9.38
C SER A 16 5.23 -3.87 9.36
N ALA A 17 5.21 -3.06 8.29
CA ALA A 17 6.06 -1.87 8.15
C ALA A 17 5.76 -0.82 9.22
N GLN A 18 4.49 -0.62 9.59
CA GLN A 18 4.09 0.32 10.64
C GLN A 18 4.70 -0.03 12.00
N ALA A 19 4.92 -1.31 12.30
CA ALA A 19 5.51 -1.77 13.55
C ALA A 19 7.05 -1.83 13.52
N ALA A 20 7.67 -1.57 12.37
CA ALA A 20 9.10 -1.70 12.16
C ALA A 20 9.85 -0.37 12.41
N ALA A 21 11.17 -0.46 12.56
CA ALA A 21 12.03 0.72 12.53
C ALA A 21 11.97 1.42 11.15
N PRO A 22 12.18 2.75 11.06
CA PRO A 22 12.01 3.50 9.81
C PRO A 22 12.73 2.93 8.59
N ASP A 23 13.98 2.50 8.72
CA ASP A 23 14.75 1.93 7.62
C ASP A 23 14.19 0.58 7.14
N ALA A 24 13.76 -0.27 8.08
CA ALA A 24 13.13 -1.55 7.77
C ALA A 24 11.75 -1.33 7.13
N ALA A 25 10.98 -0.35 7.63
CA ALA A 25 9.71 0.05 7.03
C ALA A 25 9.90 0.50 5.58
N LEU A 26 10.89 1.36 5.30
CA LEU A 26 11.22 1.80 3.94
C LEU A 26 11.55 0.63 3.00
N GLN A 27 12.35 -0.34 3.47
CA GLN A 27 12.66 -1.53 2.68
C GLN A 27 11.41 -2.35 2.35
N ILE A 28 10.51 -2.53 3.32
CA ILE A 28 9.24 -3.23 3.12
C ILE A 28 8.39 -2.48 2.08
N LEU A 29 8.20 -1.16 2.22
CA LEU A 29 7.38 -0.36 1.31
C LEU A 29 7.93 -0.38 -0.13
N ASN A 30 9.25 -0.32 -0.31
CA ASN A 30 9.87 -0.41 -1.62
C ASN A 30 9.61 -1.77 -2.30
N GLY A 31 9.51 -2.85 -1.52
CA GLY A 31 9.14 -4.17 -2.03
C GLY A 31 7.71 -4.25 -2.57
N LEU A 32 6.81 -3.36 -2.14
CA LEU A 32 5.41 -3.35 -2.58
C LEU A 32 5.22 -2.75 -3.98
N MET A 33 6.18 -1.95 -4.45
CA MET A 33 6.06 -1.18 -5.69
C MET A 33 5.70 -2.04 -6.90
N GLY A 34 6.21 -3.28 -6.97
CA GLY A 34 5.89 -4.23 -8.03
C GLY A 34 4.44 -4.71 -8.01
N LEU A 35 3.87 -4.92 -6.82
CA LEU A 35 2.50 -5.40 -6.64
C LEU A 35 1.47 -4.34 -7.05
N VAL A 36 1.70 -3.09 -6.63
CA VAL A 36 0.76 -1.98 -6.89
C VAL A 36 0.86 -1.45 -8.32
N ARG A 37 2.02 -1.58 -8.98
CA ARG A 37 2.24 -1.14 -10.37
C ARG A 37 1.96 -2.21 -11.42
N SER A 38 1.73 -3.46 -11.01
CA SER A 38 1.45 -4.56 -11.94
C SER A 38 0.24 -4.19 -12.81
N PRO A 39 0.31 -4.38 -14.15
CA PRO A 39 -0.86 -4.29 -15.00
C PRO A 39 -1.93 -5.23 -14.43
N SER A 40 -3.13 -4.72 -14.22
CA SER A 40 -4.25 -5.59 -13.91
C SER A 40 -4.82 -6.11 -15.23
N ALA A 41 -5.32 -7.34 -15.22
CA ALA A 41 -6.28 -7.76 -16.25
C ALA A 41 -7.49 -6.79 -16.22
N GLU A 42 -8.44 -6.86 -17.15
CA GLU A 42 -9.66 -6.03 -17.09
C GLU A 42 -10.30 -6.10 -15.69
N GLN A 43 -10.08 -5.06 -14.88
CA GLN A 43 -10.66 -4.89 -13.55
C GLN A 43 -11.76 -3.84 -13.62
N PRO A 44 -12.75 -3.90 -12.73
CA PRO A 44 -13.66 -2.78 -12.53
C PRO A 44 -12.88 -1.50 -12.25
N PHE A 45 -13.37 -0.38 -12.77
CA PHE A 45 -12.76 0.94 -12.59
C PHE A 45 -12.56 1.27 -11.10
N GLU A 46 -13.52 0.92 -10.24
CA GLU A 46 -13.47 1.15 -8.80
C GLU A 46 -12.28 0.42 -8.14
N THR A 47 -11.95 -0.78 -8.63
CA THR A 47 -10.81 -1.56 -8.14
C THR A 47 -9.49 -0.92 -8.56
N GLU A 48 -9.42 -0.39 -9.80
CA GLU A 48 -8.24 0.34 -10.28
C GLU A 48 -8.03 1.68 -9.56
N GLU A 49 -9.12 2.41 -9.29
CA GLU A 49 -9.11 3.65 -8.53
C GLU A 49 -8.62 3.39 -7.10
N ALA A 50 -9.17 2.37 -6.43
CA ALA A 50 -8.79 2.01 -5.07
C ALA A 50 -7.31 1.56 -4.99
N ARG A 51 -6.83 0.75 -5.94
CA ARG A 51 -5.41 0.39 -6.03
C ARG A 51 -4.51 1.62 -6.21
N SER A 52 -4.91 2.55 -7.09
CA SER A 52 -4.16 3.78 -7.33
C SER A 52 -4.11 4.68 -6.09
N SER A 53 -5.23 4.78 -5.36
CA SER A 53 -5.29 5.49 -4.07
C SER A 53 -4.37 4.85 -3.03
N ALA A 54 -4.41 3.52 -2.88
CA ALA A 54 -3.52 2.78 -1.99
C ALA A 54 -2.04 3.02 -2.33
N PHE A 55 -1.69 2.96 -3.61
CA PHE A 55 -0.34 3.26 -4.10
C PHE A 55 0.14 4.67 -3.71
N MET A 56 -0.71 5.68 -3.89
CA MET A 56 -0.38 7.07 -3.55
C MET A 56 -0.14 7.24 -2.06
N SER A 57 -1.03 6.69 -1.21
CA SER A 57 -0.87 6.77 0.24
C SER A 57 0.38 6.02 0.75
N ILE A 58 0.70 4.85 0.16
CA ILE A 58 1.97 4.14 0.45
C ILE A 58 3.17 5.03 0.11
N CYS A 59 3.15 5.70 -1.04
CA CYS A 59 4.21 6.61 -1.45
C CYS A 59 4.37 7.80 -0.50
N GLU A 60 3.29 8.33 0.06
CA GLU A 60 3.34 9.42 1.03
C GLU A 60 4.03 9.00 2.33
N VAL A 61 3.71 7.81 2.85
CA VAL A 61 4.42 7.23 3.99
C VAL A 61 5.90 7.05 3.67
N GLY A 62 6.23 6.42 2.53
CA GLY A 62 7.61 6.21 2.12
C GLY A 62 8.40 7.52 1.97
N LYS A 63 7.78 8.57 1.39
CA LYS A 63 8.40 9.90 1.28
C LYS A 63 8.66 10.53 2.64
N ALA A 64 7.70 10.45 3.58
CA ALA A 64 7.85 11.00 4.91
C ALA A 64 8.95 10.28 5.70
N LEU A 65 8.97 8.95 5.67
CA LEU A 65 10.03 8.14 6.27
C LEU A 65 11.41 8.51 5.72
N HIS A 66 11.55 8.59 4.39
CA HIS A 66 12.82 8.94 3.74
C HIS A 66 13.32 10.35 4.12
N ARG A 67 12.42 11.25 4.50
CA ARG A 67 12.73 12.62 4.92
C ARG A 67 12.84 12.80 6.44
N GLY A 68 12.65 11.74 7.24
CA GLY A 68 12.57 11.83 8.69
C GLY A 68 11.39 12.69 9.19
N GLN A 69 10.30 12.74 8.44
CA GLN A 69 9.07 13.47 8.80
C GLN A 69 8.12 12.60 9.64
N PRO A 70 7.22 13.20 10.43
CA PRO A 70 6.17 12.47 11.14
C PRO A 70 5.30 11.61 10.19
N THR A 71 4.92 10.41 10.64
CA THR A 71 4.18 9.42 9.83
C THR A 71 2.92 8.90 10.50
N GLU A 72 2.66 9.28 11.75
CA GLU A 72 1.60 8.77 12.61
C GLU A 72 0.22 8.93 11.97
N ALA A 73 0.00 10.05 11.27
CA ALA A 73 -1.25 10.32 10.55
C ALA A 73 -1.31 9.67 9.16
N LEU A 74 -0.17 9.29 8.57
CA LEU A 74 -0.10 8.74 7.22
C LEU A 74 -0.35 7.22 7.20
N TRP A 75 0.08 6.51 8.24
CA TRP A 75 -0.11 5.07 8.34
C TRP A 75 -1.59 4.63 8.29
N PRO A 76 -2.52 5.22 9.08
CA PRO A 76 -3.93 4.85 9.00
C PRO A 76 -4.52 5.09 7.60
N ALA A 77 -4.14 6.18 6.94
CA ALA A 77 -4.62 6.49 5.59
C ALA A 77 -4.16 5.44 4.56
N ALA A 78 -2.88 5.04 4.59
CA ALA A 78 -2.35 4.01 3.70
C ALA A 78 -2.99 2.64 3.95
N VAL A 79 -3.22 2.28 5.22
CA VAL A 79 -3.90 1.03 5.58
C VAL A 79 -5.35 1.04 5.10
N SER A 80 -6.12 2.09 5.40
CA SER A 80 -7.53 2.18 4.98
C SER A 80 -7.71 2.18 3.46
N ALA A 81 -6.84 2.87 2.71
CA ALA A 81 -6.87 2.83 1.26
C ALA A 81 -6.60 1.41 0.71
N SER A 82 -5.65 0.69 1.32
CA SER A 82 -5.31 -0.69 0.94
C SER A 82 -6.41 -1.68 1.32
N GLU A 83 -7.08 -1.48 2.45
CA GLU A 83 -8.24 -2.27 2.86
C GLU A 83 -9.44 -2.05 1.94
N ARG A 84 -9.67 -0.82 1.48
CA ARG A 84 -10.70 -0.51 0.46
C ARG A 84 -10.40 -1.24 -0.85
N TRP A 85 -9.15 -1.24 -1.30
CA TRP A 85 -8.75 -2.02 -2.47
C TRP A 85 -9.01 -3.52 -2.28
N LEU A 86 -8.64 -4.08 -1.12
CA LEU A 86 -8.93 -5.48 -0.80
C LEU A 86 -10.43 -5.80 -0.81
N ALA A 87 -11.28 -4.89 -0.32
CA ALA A 87 -12.73 -5.09 -0.31
C ALA A 87 -13.33 -5.14 -1.72
N LEU A 88 -12.76 -4.38 -2.67
CA LEU A 88 -13.23 -4.30 -4.06
C LEU A 88 -12.60 -5.34 -4.99
N ALA A 89 -11.45 -5.90 -4.59
CA ALA A 89 -10.76 -6.96 -5.34
C ALA A 89 -11.35 -8.36 -5.09
N LYS A 90 -12.36 -8.50 -4.23
CA LYS A 90 -13.09 -9.75 -3.94
C LYS A 90 -14.34 -9.86 -4.81
#